data_AF-A0A953S357-F1
#
_entry.id   AF-A0A953S357-F1
#
_cell.length_a   1.000
_cell.length_b   1.000
_cell.length_c   1.000
_cell.angle_alpha   90.00
_cell.angle_beta   90.00
_cell.angle_gamma   90.00
#
_symmetry.space_group_name_H-M   'P 1'
#
loop_
_entity.id
_entity.type
_entity.pdbx_description
1 polymer ?
#
loop_
_entity_poly.entity_id
_entity_poly.type
_entity_poly.pdbx_seq_one_letter_code
_entity_poly.pdbx_strand_id
1 'polypeptide(L)'
;MIRLVPDSRSVILQSTHIVLVRVTRVEAPAWSAERTRIARIELNLIEVLKGEIVNGSGTVRFEVTQRLPDPEGYPYPNNCWSSQDVQTGAELVIFSKTESRVAADVVGQSACRRLMLSSLALSSVRAAAQVEAENPPLDNLARRLVSVAGGIQPVFMEYLVERFGDLRLQERGNFEAVLALLEAPALQPVVRVTLWNGIRGFIMSSGRVEEWHFHRVAISLFRLLALPEAVSMQGNIIGTYLPNLLGLGTSNVRSANDVFRDWPGERQNATSVINGYSGADSKEPLLSWLKAR
;
A
#
# COMPACT_ATOMS: atom_id res chain seq x y z
N MET A 1 -5.96 10.63 17.78
CA MET A 1 -6.79 9.44 17.48
C MET A 1 -6.84 9.27 15.96
N ILE A 2 -6.73 8.06 15.43
CA ILE A 2 -6.86 7.84 13.97
C ILE A 2 -8.28 8.14 13.52
N ARG A 3 -8.46 9.01 12.53
CA ARG A 3 -9.79 9.34 11.98
C ARG A 3 -10.43 8.16 11.23
N LEU A 4 -11.75 8.19 11.10
CA LEU A 4 -12.53 7.21 10.32
C LEU A 4 -12.86 7.81 8.94
N VAL A 5 -12.54 7.08 7.86
CA VAL A 5 -12.93 7.42 6.49
C VAL A 5 -13.60 6.18 5.88
N PRO A 6 -14.94 6.06 5.92
CA PRO A 6 -15.65 4.81 5.64
C PRO A 6 -15.39 4.19 4.26
N ASP A 7 -15.14 5.04 3.26
CA ASP A 7 -14.95 4.67 1.85
C ASP A 7 -13.47 4.63 1.43
N SER A 8 -12.56 4.76 2.40
CA SER A 8 -11.12 4.70 2.12
C SER A 8 -10.70 3.28 1.77
N ARG A 9 -9.75 3.16 0.83
CA ARG A 9 -9.13 1.87 0.50
C ARG A 9 -8.16 1.41 1.59
N SER A 10 -7.66 2.33 2.41
CA SER A 10 -6.80 2.02 3.54
C SER A 10 -7.60 1.33 4.63
N VAL A 11 -7.21 0.10 4.98
CA VAL A 11 -7.82 -0.65 6.08
C VAL A 11 -7.73 0.12 7.41
N ILE A 12 -6.64 0.85 7.65
CA ILE A 12 -6.45 1.67 8.87
C ILE A 12 -7.52 2.77 8.95
N LEU A 13 -7.80 3.46 7.85
CA LEU A 13 -8.75 4.58 7.83
C LEU A 13 -10.20 4.10 7.88
N GLN A 14 -10.57 3.05 7.14
CA GLN A 14 -11.95 2.57 7.07
C GLN A 14 -12.39 1.75 8.30
N SER A 15 -11.45 1.22 9.08
CA SER A 15 -11.77 0.47 10.28
C SER A 15 -12.34 1.37 11.37
N THR A 16 -13.46 0.95 11.96
CA THR A 16 -14.02 1.61 13.15
C THR A 16 -13.24 1.21 14.41
N HIS A 17 -12.71 -0.01 14.44
CA HIS A 17 -11.89 -0.51 15.53
C HIS A 17 -10.61 -1.16 15.00
N ILE A 18 -9.51 -0.96 15.70
CA ILE A 18 -8.26 -1.69 15.49
C ILE A 18 -7.79 -2.16 16.86
N VAL A 19 -7.58 -3.47 17.01
CA VAL A 19 -7.20 -4.07 18.29
C VAL A 19 -5.99 -4.98 18.15
N LEU A 20 -5.15 -5.00 19.17
CA LEU A 20 -4.12 -6.00 19.37
C LEU A 20 -4.66 -7.08 20.31
N VAL A 21 -4.57 -8.33 19.87
CA VAL A 21 -5.02 -9.50 20.63
C VAL A 21 -3.92 -10.55 20.67
N ARG A 22 -3.98 -11.43 21.66
CA ARG A 22 -3.23 -12.68 21.68
C ARG A 22 -4.17 -13.85 21.70
N VAL A 23 -3.92 -14.82 20.83
CA VAL A 23 -4.69 -16.07 20.80
C VAL A 23 -4.31 -16.90 22.02
N THR A 24 -5.26 -17.21 22.88
CA THR A 24 -5.02 -18.04 24.08
C THR A 24 -5.39 -19.50 23.84
N ARG A 25 -6.36 -19.76 22.95
CA ARG A 25 -6.77 -21.12 22.59
C ARG A 25 -7.40 -21.15 21.21
N VAL A 26 -7.10 -22.21 20.46
CA VAL A 26 -7.77 -22.56 19.21
C VAL A 26 -8.23 -23.99 19.28
N GLU A 27 -9.52 -24.22 19.08
CA GLU A 27 -10.09 -25.55 18.86
C GLU A 27 -10.64 -25.58 17.44
N ALA A 28 -9.90 -26.20 16.53
CA ALA A 28 -10.31 -26.34 15.15
C ALA A 28 -10.40 -27.83 14.79
N PRO A 29 -11.60 -28.37 14.53
CA PRO A 29 -11.75 -29.75 14.11
C PRO A 29 -11.13 -29.98 12.74
N ALA A 30 -11.05 -31.26 12.33
CA ALA A 30 -10.67 -31.61 10.97
C ALA A 30 -11.60 -30.94 9.95
N TRP A 31 -11.04 -30.64 8.77
CA TRP A 31 -11.82 -30.08 7.67
C TRP A 31 -12.91 -31.06 7.23
N SER A 32 -14.11 -30.54 6.96
CA SER A 32 -15.19 -31.30 6.35
C SER A 32 -14.85 -31.66 4.90
N ALA A 33 -15.64 -32.57 4.30
CA ALA A 33 -15.57 -32.86 2.87
C ALA A 33 -15.83 -31.60 2.00
N GLU A 34 -16.62 -30.66 2.51
CA GLU A 34 -16.90 -29.35 1.88
C GLU A 34 -15.78 -28.32 2.09
N ARG A 35 -14.66 -28.74 2.69
CA ARG A 35 -13.49 -27.89 2.97
C ARG A 35 -13.82 -26.69 3.87
N THR A 36 -14.78 -26.89 4.77
CA THR A 36 -15.21 -25.94 5.79
C THR A 36 -14.98 -26.53 7.18
N ARG A 37 -14.83 -25.67 8.19
CA ARG A 37 -14.85 -26.07 9.60
C ARG A 37 -15.31 -24.93 10.48
N ILE A 38 -15.82 -25.21 11.67
CA ILE A 38 -16.09 -24.21 12.70
C ILE A 38 -14.96 -24.29 13.73
N ALA A 39 -14.16 -23.24 13.81
CA ALA A 39 -13.11 -23.10 14.80
C ALA A 39 -13.63 -22.28 15.98
N ARG A 40 -13.40 -22.76 17.20
CA ARG A 40 -13.63 -22.00 18.43
C ARG A 40 -12.34 -21.30 18.81
N ILE A 41 -12.38 -19.99 18.92
CA ILE A 41 -11.21 -19.17 19.19
C ILE A 41 -11.43 -18.46 20.52
N GLU A 42 -10.40 -18.53 21.35
CA GLU A 42 -10.27 -17.72 22.55
C GLU A 42 -9.10 -16.75 22.36
N LEU A 43 -9.38 -15.47 22.61
CA LEU A 43 -8.40 -14.39 22.53
C LEU A 43 -8.34 -13.64 23.85
N ASN A 44 -7.19 -13.08 24.17
CA ASN A 44 -7.06 -12.01 25.14
C ASN A 44 -6.90 -10.66 24.41
N LEU A 45 -7.74 -9.69 24.74
CA LEU A 45 -7.61 -8.32 24.24
C LEU A 45 -6.47 -7.62 24.98
N ILE A 46 -5.40 -7.28 24.26
CA ILE A 46 -4.19 -6.65 24.83
C ILE A 46 -4.33 -5.12 24.81
N GLU A 47 -4.68 -4.56 23.65
CA GLU A 47 -4.68 -3.11 23.44
C GLU A 47 -5.75 -2.72 22.41
N VAL A 48 -6.44 -1.62 22.66
CA VAL A 48 -7.32 -0.96 21.68
C VAL A 48 -6.52 0.17 21.02
N LEU A 49 -6.11 -0.05 19.77
CA LEU A 49 -5.30 0.91 19.00
C LEU A 49 -6.17 2.00 18.34
N LYS A 50 -7.44 1.68 18.06
CA LYS A 50 -8.45 2.59 17.51
C LYS A 50 -9.85 2.14 17.92
N GLY A 51 -10.74 3.09 18.18
CA GLY A 51 -12.14 2.85 18.58
C GLY A 51 -12.31 2.72 20.08
N GLU A 52 -13.54 2.43 20.52
CA GLU A 52 -13.89 2.27 21.93
C GLU A 52 -14.54 0.90 22.15
N ILE A 53 -14.05 0.14 23.13
CA ILE A 53 -14.61 -1.16 23.50
C ILE A 53 -15.07 -1.11 24.96
N VAL A 54 -16.33 -1.49 25.19
CA VAL A 54 -16.89 -1.62 26.53
C VAL A 54 -16.18 -2.78 27.24
N ASN A 55 -15.63 -2.50 28.42
CA ASN A 55 -14.77 -3.44 29.16
C ASN A 55 -13.58 -3.91 28.29
N GLY A 56 -12.82 -2.94 27.75
CA GLY A 56 -11.74 -3.09 26.76
C GLY A 56 -10.50 -3.92 27.17
N SER A 57 -10.64 -4.81 28.14
CA SER A 57 -9.64 -5.81 28.51
C SER A 57 -10.34 -7.12 28.90
N GLY A 58 -9.80 -8.24 28.46
CA GLY A 58 -10.25 -9.55 28.91
C GLY A 58 -10.31 -10.61 27.83
N THR A 59 -10.72 -11.79 28.25
CA THR A 59 -10.86 -12.97 27.41
C THR A 59 -12.15 -12.90 26.60
N VAL A 60 -12.03 -13.09 25.29
CA VAL A 60 -13.14 -13.12 24.33
C VAL A 60 -13.19 -14.49 23.68
N ARG A 61 -14.37 -15.11 23.66
CA ARG A 61 -14.63 -16.40 23.03
C ARG A 61 -15.65 -16.22 21.93
N PHE A 62 -15.38 -16.80 20.77
CA PHE A 62 -16.30 -16.79 19.64
C PHE A 62 -15.99 -17.95 18.70
N GLU A 63 -16.96 -18.24 17.83
CA GLU A 63 -16.81 -19.24 16.78
C GLU A 63 -16.62 -18.54 15.44
N VAL A 64 -15.79 -19.12 14.59
CA VAL A 64 -15.59 -18.67 13.21
C VAL A 64 -15.71 -19.86 12.25
N THR A 65 -16.41 -19.64 11.15
CA THR A 65 -16.44 -20.58 10.04
C THR A 65 -15.19 -20.34 9.20
N GLN A 66 -14.28 -21.30 9.15
CA GLN A 66 -13.12 -21.26 8.25
C GLN A 66 -13.40 -22.04 6.97
N ARG A 67 -12.81 -21.61 5.87
CA ARG A 67 -12.89 -22.27 4.56
C ARG A 67 -11.52 -22.36 3.90
N LEU A 68 -11.15 -23.53 3.38
CA LEU A 68 -9.94 -23.64 2.55
C LEU A 68 -10.16 -22.96 1.20
N PRO A 69 -9.08 -22.47 0.57
CA PRO A 69 -9.14 -22.03 -0.83
C PRO A 69 -9.73 -23.10 -1.73
N ASP A 70 -10.42 -22.68 -2.80
CA ASP A 70 -10.92 -23.58 -3.83
C ASP A 70 -9.74 -24.27 -4.54
N PRO A 71 -9.79 -25.60 -4.77
CA PRO A 71 -8.73 -26.30 -5.50
C PRO A 71 -8.55 -25.82 -6.96
N GLU A 72 -9.60 -25.28 -7.59
CA GLU A 72 -9.56 -24.71 -8.94
C GLU A 72 -9.04 -23.26 -8.95
N GLY A 73 -8.66 -22.72 -7.77
CA GLY A 73 -8.07 -21.40 -7.64
C GLY A 73 -9.06 -20.25 -7.71
N TYR A 74 -10.38 -20.53 -7.75
CA TYR A 74 -11.37 -19.48 -7.70
C TYR A 74 -11.35 -18.78 -6.33
N PRO A 75 -11.33 -17.43 -6.30
CA PRO A 75 -11.36 -16.68 -5.07
C PRO A 75 -12.76 -16.77 -4.46
N TYR A 76 -13.00 -17.78 -3.63
CA TYR A 76 -14.14 -17.71 -2.71
C TYR A 76 -13.92 -16.52 -1.77
N PRO A 77 -14.97 -15.76 -1.41
CA PRO A 77 -14.86 -14.75 -0.36
C PRO A 77 -14.57 -15.46 0.96
N ASN A 78 -13.28 -15.67 1.23
CA ASN A 78 -12.80 -16.15 2.49
C ASN A 78 -12.89 -14.98 3.48
N ASN A 79 -13.54 -15.22 4.62
CA ASN A 79 -13.48 -14.26 5.71
C ASN A 79 -12.02 -14.11 6.19
N CYS A 80 -11.74 -13.03 6.91
CA CYS A 80 -10.39 -12.72 7.38
C CYS A 80 -9.76 -13.88 8.18
N TRP A 81 -10.56 -14.64 8.93
CA TRP A 81 -10.16 -15.77 9.77
C TRP A 81 -9.79 -17.04 8.99
N SER A 82 -10.19 -17.14 7.72
CA SER A 82 -9.84 -18.25 6.84
C SER A 82 -8.49 -18.06 6.15
N SER A 83 -8.01 -16.80 6.08
CA SER A 83 -6.80 -16.43 5.36
C SER A 83 -5.50 -16.54 6.18
N GLN A 84 -5.61 -16.82 7.48
CA GLN A 84 -4.49 -16.85 8.42
C GLN A 84 -4.47 -18.19 9.14
N ASP A 85 -3.27 -18.76 9.30
CA ASP A 85 -3.07 -19.88 10.22
C ASP A 85 -3.03 -19.34 11.66
N VAL A 86 -4.15 -19.48 12.36
CA VAL A 86 -4.32 -18.96 13.72
C VAL A 86 -3.85 -20.01 14.70
N GLN A 87 -2.73 -19.74 15.38
CA GLN A 87 -2.13 -20.62 16.37
C GLN A 87 -2.23 -20.02 17.77
N THR A 88 -2.30 -20.89 18.78
CA THR A 88 -2.20 -20.47 20.18
C THR A 88 -0.89 -19.73 20.42
N GLY A 89 -0.94 -18.60 21.13
CA GLY A 89 0.19 -17.72 21.40
C GLY A 89 0.42 -16.65 20.33
N ALA A 90 -0.19 -16.76 19.15
CA ALA A 90 -0.04 -15.76 18.10
C ALA A 90 -0.60 -14.40 18.55
N GLU A 91 0.15 -13.34 18.24
CA GLU A 91 -0.32 -11.97 18.41
C GLU A 91 -0.81 -11.42 17.07
N LEU A 92 -2.02 -10.88 17.10
CA LEU A 92 -2.74 -10.45 15.90
C LEU A 92 -3.22 -9.02 16.06
N VAL A 93 -3.19 -8.28 14.96
CA VAL A 93 -3.89 -7.01 14.81
C VAL A 93 -5.15 -7.27 13.99
N ILE A 94 -6.30 -6.98 14.59
CA ILE A 94 -7.61 -7.13 13.96
C ILE A 94 -8.10 -5.75 13.53
N PHE A 95 -8.47 -5.67 12.25
CA PHE A 95 -9.09 -4.49 11.64
C PHE A 95 -10.58 -4.75 11.44
N SER A 96 -11.42 -3.99 12.13
CA SER A 96 -12.87 -4.25 12.15
C SER A 96 -13.69 -3.06 11.69
N LYS A 97 -14.86 -3.33 11.11
CA LYS A 97 -15.86 -2.33 10.73
C LYS A 97 -17.23 -2.76 11.26
N THR A 98 -17.60 -2.19 12.39
CA THR A 98 -18.84 -2.43 13.14
C THR A 98 -19.21 -1.19 13.97
N GLU A 99 -20.50 -1.04 14.29
CA GLU A 99 -21.01 -0.05 15.24
C GLU A 99 -21.00 -0.57 16.70
N SER A 100 -20.91 -1.89 16.88
CA SER A 100 -20.85 -2.49 18.21
C SER A 100 -19.55 -2.11 18.92
N ARG A 101 -19.65 -1.91 20.23
CA ARG A 101 -18.54 -1.69 21.16
C ARG A 101 -18.25 -2.92 22.03
N VAL A 102 -18.95 -4.04 21.79
CA VAL A 102 -18.75 -5.28 22.51
C VAL A 102 -17.56 -6.02 21.90
N ALA A 103 -16.59 -6.43 22.72
CA ALA A 103 -15.34 -7.02 22.24
C ALA A 103 -15.56 -8.23 21.31
N ALA A 104 -16.52 -9.11 21.63
CA ALA A 104 -16.88 -10.27 20.83
C ALA A 104 -17.39 -9.89 19.42
N ASP A 105 -18.22 -8.86 19.31
CA ASP A 105 -18.72 -8.37 18.03
C ASP A 105 -17.61 -7.69 17.22
N VAL A 106 -16.69 -6.99 17.89
CA VAL A 106 -15.56 -6.31 17.25
C VAL A 106 -14.57 -7.31 16.66
N VAL A 107 -14.20 -8.38 17.38
CA VAL A 107 -13.24 -9.38 16.89
C VAL A 107 -13.89 -10.49 16.04
N GLY A 108 -15.21 -10.62 16.12
CA GLY A 108 -15.98 -11.65 15.45
C GLY A 108 -15.90 -11.61 13.92
N GLN A 109 -16.30 -12.71 13.29
CA GLN A 109 -16.19 -12.92 11.84
C GLN A 109 -16.89 -11.85 11.00
N SER A 110 -18.07 -11.38 11.42
CA SER A 110 -18.88 -10.43 10.65
C SER A 110 -18.28 -9.03 10.57
N ALA A 111 -17.57 -8.60 11.61
CA ALA A 111 -16.97 -7.27 11.70
C ALA A 111 -15.54 -7.24 11.15
N CYS A 112 -14.81 -8.35 11.22
CA CYS A 112 -13.40 -8.43 10.84
C CYS A 112 -13.21 -8.27 9.33
N ARG A 113 -12.48 -7.23 8.94
CA ARG A 113 -12.14 -6.90 7.55
C ARG A 113 -10.75 -7.41 7.16
N ARG A 114 -9.81 -7.37 8.10
CA ARG A 114 -8.45 -7.87 7.89
C ARG A 114 -7.89 -8.37 9.21
N LEU A 115 -7.13 -9.45 9.12
CA LEU A 115 -6.41 -10.06 10.23
C LEU A 115 -4.94 -10.16 9.83
N MET A 116 -4.04 -9.68 10.67
CA MET A 116 -2.60 -9.68 10.39
C MET A 116 -1.82 -10.05 11.65
N LEU A 117 -0.65 -10.67 11.49
CA LEU A 117 0.31 -10.81 12.58
C LEU A 117 0.74 -9.43 13.11
N SER A 118 0.93 -9.32 14.43
CA SER A 118 1.35 -8.07 15.07
C SER A 118 2.67 -7.54 14.49
N SER A 119 3.60 -8.45 14.17
CA SER A 119 4.89 -8.14 13.53
C SER A 119 4.78 -7.45 12.18
N LEU A 120 3.65 -7.60 11.47
CA LEU A 120 3.43 -7.03 10.13
C LEU A 120 2.61 -5.74 10.16
N ALA A 121 1.88 -5.45 11.24
CA ALA A 121 0.87 -4.39 11.27
C ALA A 121 1.00 -3.41 12.44
N LEU A 122 1.49 -3.83 13.61
CA LEU A 122 1.40 -3.02 14.82
C LEU A 122 2.19 -1.71 14.71
N SER A 123 3.43 -1.77 14.20
CA SER A 123 4.27 -0.59 13.97
C SER A 123 3.61 0.39 13.00
N SER A 124 2.90 -0.12 12.00
CA SER A 124 2.19 0.68 10.99
C SER A 124 0.97 1.39 11.55
N VAL A 125 0.18 0.70 12.37
CA VAL A 125 -0.98 1.30 13.03
C VAL A 125 -0.54 2.40 14.00
N ARG A 126 0.53 2.15 14.77
CA ARG A 126 1.10 3.16 15.69
C ARG A 126 1.68 4.35 14.93
N ALA A 127 2.40 4.12 13.84
CA ALA A 127 2.88 5.20 12.97
C ALA A 127 1.72 6.03 12.39
N ALA A 128 0.63 5.39 11.97
CA ALA A 128 -0.56 6.11 11.50
C ALA A 128 -1.20 6.94 12.63
N ALA A 129 -1.32 6.39 13.85
CA ALA A 129 -1.80 7.14 15.00
C ALA A 129 -0.94 8.37 15.32
N GLN A 130 0.39 8.23 15.22
CA GLN A 130 1.33 9.32 15.41
C GLN A 130 1.20 10.39 14.33
N VAL A 131 1.11 10.00 13.05
CA VAL A 131 0.87 10.94 11.94
C VAL A 131 -0.43 11.71 12.12
N GLU A 132 -1.50 11.04 12.57
CA GLU A 132 -2.79 11.71 12.85
C GLU A 132 -2.70 12.68 14.02
N ALA A 133 -1.89 12.38 15.04
CA ALA A 133 -1.70 13.24 16.20
C ALA A 133 -0.81 14.45 15.90
N GLU A 134 0.31 14.25 15.19
CA GLU A 134 1.25 15.32 14.83
C GLU A 134 0.75 16.17 13.66
N ASN A 135 -0.08 15.58 12.78
CA ASN A 135 -0.52 16.15 11.51
C ASN A 135 0.61 16.85 10.73
N PRO A 136 1.73 16.16 10.45
CA PRO A 136 2.87 16.79 9.82
C PRO A 136 2.56 17.18 8.36
N PRO A 137 3.16 18.26 7.85
CA PRO A 137 3.21 18.51 6.41
C PRO A 137 3.77 17.30 5.65
N LEU A 138 3.24 17.01 4.46
CA LEU A 138 3.56 15.79 3.71
C LEU A 138 5.01 15.75 3.24
N ASP A 139 5.57 16.88 2.83
CA ASP A 139 6.98 17.00 2.50
C ASP A 139 7.90 16.61 3.69
N ASN A 140 7.54 16.99 4.91
CA ASN A 140 8.27 16.61 6.12
C ASN A 140 8.11 15.12 6.40
N LEU A 141 6.88 14.61 6.35
CA LEU A 141 6.59 13.19 6.55
C LEU A 141 7.33 12.30 5.55
N ALA A 142 7.22 12.59 4.25
CA ALA A 142 7.87 11.80 3.20
C ALA A 142 9.40 11.82 3.35
N ARG A 143 10.00 12.97 3.68
CA ARG A 143 11.44 13.07 3.95
C ARG A 143 11.89 12.23 5.15
N ARG A 144 11.11 12.22 6.24
CA ARG A 144 11.38 11.32 7.38
C ARG A 144 11.33 9.86 6.94
N LEU A 145 10.34 9.50 6.13
CA LEU A 145 10.13 8.13 5.67
C LEU A 145 11.24 7.60 4.76
N VAL A 146 11.92 8.46 3.99
CA VAL A 146 13.09 8.05 3.18
C VAL A 146 14.14 7.35 4.04
N SER A 147 14.42 7.89 5.23
CA SER A 147 15.45 7.35 6.14
C SER A 147 15.11 5.98 6.74
N VAL A 148 13.82 5.61 6.76
CA VAL A 148 13.31 4.35 7.31
C VAL A 148 12.60 3.50 6.26
N ALA A 149 12.86 3.75 4.98
CA ALA A 149 12.11 3.18 3.86
C ALA A 149 12.05 1.64 3.89
N GLY A 150 13.12 0.97 4.33
CA GLY A 150 13.17 -0.50 4.45
C GLY A 150 12.24 -1.10 5.51
N GLY A 151 11.83 -0.31 6.50
CA GLY A 151 10.92 -0.73 7.57
C GLY A 151 9.44 -0.43 7.28
N ILE A 152 9.14 0.30 6.20
CA ILE A 152 7.76 0.66 5.85
C ILE A 152 7.02 -0.61 5.43
N GLN A 153 5.87 -0.86 6.05
CA GLN A 153 5.02 -1.98 5.69
C GLN A 153 3.93 -1.55 4.70
N PRO A 154 3.40 -2.48 3.88
CA PRO A 154 2.34 -2.18 2.91
C PRO A 154 1.12 -1.49 3.51
N VAL A 155 0.67 -1.92 4.69
CA VAL A 155 -0.53 -1.38 5.33
C VAL A 155 -0.38 0.09 5.75
N PHE A 156 0.83 0.52 6.13
CA PHE A 156 1.11 1.92 6.39
C PHE A 156 1.14 2.74 5.09
N MET A 157 1.68 2.17 4.02
CA MET A 157 1.70 2.85 2.72
C MET A 157 0.30 3.01 2.12
N GLU A 158 -0.59 2.02 2.25
CA GLU A 158 -2.01 2.14 1.91
C GLU A 158 -2.64 3.34 2.65
N TYR A 159 -2.34 3.49 3.95
CA TYR A 159 -2.77 4.65 4.75
C TYR A 159 -2.23 5.98 4.21
N LEU A 160 -0.93 6.07 3.90
CA LEU A 160 -0.31 7.29 3.39
C LEU A 160 -0.87 7.70 2.03
N VAL A 161 -1.06 6.74 1.12
CA VAL A 161 -1.60 7.02 -0.22
C VAL A 161 -2.99 7.65 -0.14
N GLU A 162 -3.85 7.12 0.72
CA GLU A 162 -5.20 7.68 0.94
C GLU A 162 -5.17 9.07 1.58
N ARG A 163 -4.10 9.40 2.31
CA ARG A 163 -3.87 10.74 2.87
C ARG A 163 -3.38 11.76 1.84
N PHE A 164 -2.85 11.36 0.69
CA PHE A 164 -2.23 12.29 -0.27
C PHE A 164 -3.17 13.41 -0.74
N GLY A 165 -4.47 13.13 -0.89
CA GLY A 165 -5.46 14.14 -1.26
C GLY A 165 -5.58 15.25 -0.23
N ASP A 166 -5.69 14.89 1.05
CA ASP A 166 -5.76 15.85 2.16
C ASP A 166 -4.43 16.58 2.36
N LEU A 167 -3.34 15.90 2.00
CA LEU A 167 -1.98 16.36 2.15
C LEU A 167 -1.46 17.15 0.94
N ARG A 168 -2.35 17.56 0.03
CA ARG A 168 -2.07 18.51 -1.05
C ARG A 168 -0.91 18.10 -1.97
N LEU A 169 -1.02 16.91 -2.56
CA LEU A 169 -0.02 16.38 -3.49
C LEU A 169 0.22 17.26 -4.74
N GLN A 170 -0.68 18.20 -5.07
CA GLN A 170 -0.48 19.20 -6.13
C GLN A 170 0.58 20.27 -5.81
N GLU A 171 0.98 20.41 -4.54
CA GLU A 171 2.03 21.35 -4.15
C GLU A 171 3.41 20.74 -4.48
N ARG A 172 4.26 21.52 -5.16
CA ARG A 172 5.54 21.05 -5.69
C ARG A 172 6.43 20.36 -4.65
N GLY A 173 6.57 20.95 -3.46
CA GLY A 173 7.39 20.37 -2.38
C GLY A 173 6.89 19.00 -1.90
N ASN A 174 5.56 18.84 -1.80
CA ASN A 174 4.96 17.58 -1.38
C ASN A 174 5.16 16.50 -2.45
N PHE A 175 4.95 16.85 -3.72
CA PHE A 175 5.12 15.93 -4.84
C PHE A 175 6.56 15.42 -4.96
N GLU A 176 7.54 16.34 -4.90
CA GLU A 176 8.96 16.02 -4.94
C GLU A 176 9.37 15.09 -3.80
N ALA A 177 8.90 15.35 -2.57
CA ALA A 177 9.22 14.52 -1.41
C ALA A 177 8.62 13.10 -1.53
N VAL A 178 7.40 12.97 -2.05
CA VAL A 178 6.76 11.67 -2.31
C VAL A 178 7.51 10.88 -3.39
N LEU A 179 7.97 11.54 -4.45
CA LEU A 179 8.79 10.88 -5.48
C LEU A 179 10.18 10.51 -4.97
N ALA A 180 10.78 11.31 -4.11
CA ALA A 180 12.03 10.94 -3.43
C ALA A 180 11.85 9.66 -2.57
N LEU A 181 10.70 9.49 -1.92
CA LEU A 181 10.37 8.25 -1.22
C LEU A 181 10.21 7.07 -2.20
N LEU A 182 9.52 7.26 -3.33
CA LEU A 182 9.39 6.25 -4.38
C LEU A 182 10.76 5.81 -4.93
N GLU A 183 11.69 6.75 -5.07
CA GLU A 183 13.05 6.55 -5.59
C GLU A 183 13.99 5.93 -4.55
N ALA A 184 13.61 5.83 -3.28
CA ALA A 184 14.48 5.31 -2.23
C ALA A 184 14.88 3.83 -2.49
N PRO A 185 16.18 3.48 -2.51
CA PRO A 185 16.64 2.11 -2.75
C PRO A 185 16.07 1.09 -1.77
N ALA A 186 16.04 1.45 -0.48
CA ALA A 186 15.55 0.58 0.58
C ALA A 186 14.03 0.35 0.56
N LEU A 187 13.26 1.07 -0.26
CA LEU A 187 11.81 0.89 -0.31
C LEU A 187 11.46 -0.49 -0.89
N GLN A 188 10.76 -1.30 -0.10
CA GLN A 188 10.40 -2.66 -0.48
C GLN A 188 9.55 -2.70 -1.76
N PRO A 189 9.66 -3.74 -2.61
CA PRO A 189 8.98 -3.80 -3.91
C PRO A 189 7.46 -3.59 -3.82
N VAL A 190 6.78 -4.30 -2.92
CA VAL A 190 5.32 -4.19 -2.74
C VAL A 190 4.91 -2.78 -2.29
N VAL A 191 5.70 -2.15 -1.41
CA VAL A 191 5.45 -0.79 -0.92
C VAL A 191 5.64 0.23 -2.04
N ARG A 192 6.69 0.04 -2.86
CA ARG A 192 6.97 0.87 -4.03
C ARG A 192 5.84 0.82 -5.04
N VAL A 193 5.30 -0.37 -5.32
CA VAL A 193 4.13 -0.54 -6.21
C VAL A 193 2.88 0.14 -5.63
N THR A 194 2.60 -0.01 -4.33
CA THR A 194 1.48 0.69 -3.67
C THR A 194 1.62 2.20 -3.78
N LEU A 195 2.81 2.74 -3.51
CA LEU A 195 3.10 4.17 -3.61
C LEU A 195 2.95 4.67 -5.06
N TRP A 196 3.50 3.93 -6.03
CA TRP A 196 3.33 4.22 -7.45
C TRP A 196 1.87 4.27 -7.87
N ASN A 197 1.06 3.31 -7.42
CA ASN A 197 -0.38 3.29 -7.72
C ASN A 197 -1.10 4.52 -7.15
N GLY A 198 -0.69 5.00 -5.97
CA GLY A 198 -1.18 6.25 -5.39
C GLY A 198 -0.83 7.47 -6.25
N ILE A 199 0.44 7.60 -6.65
CA ILE A 199 0.92 8.69 -7.52
C ILE A 199 0.22 8.64 -8.88
N ARG A 200 0.12 7.46 -9.49
CA ARG A 200 -0.59 7.26 -10.76
C ARG A 200 -2.07 7.63 -10.63
N GLY A 201 -2.73 7.25 -9.54
CA GLY A 201 -4.12 7.64 -9.28
C GLY A 201 -4.29 9.15 -9.23
N PHE A 202 -3.38 9.86 -8.56
CA PHE A 202 -3.35 11.32 -8.58
C PHE A 202 -3.15 11.87 -9.99
N ILE A 203 -2.15 11.41 -10.74
CA ILE A 203 -1.86 11.90 -12.11
C ILE A 203 -3.05 11.67 -13.06
N MET A 204 -3.72 10.52 -12.96
CA MET A 204 -4.76 10.12 -13.90
C MET A 204 -6.15 10.67 -13.57
N SER A 205 -6.43 10.95 -12.29
CA SER A 205 -7.79 11.26 -11.83
C SER A 205 -7.93 12.63 -11.20
N SER A 206 -6.84 13.35 -10.95
CA SER A 206 -6.90 14.71 -10.40
C SER A 206 -7.05 15.75 -11.52
N GLY A 207 -8.05 16.62 -11.41
CA GLY A 207 -8.17 17.82 -12.25
C GLY A 207 -7.17 18.93 -11.90
N ARG A 208 -6.20 18.67 -11.01
CA ARG A 208 -5.22 19.63 -10.47
C ARG A 208 -3.78 19.31 -10.87
N VAL A 209 -3.58 18.50 -11.91
CA VAL A 209 -2.25 18.06 -12.36
C VAL A 209 -1.74 19.03 -13.41
N GLU A 210 -0.65 19.71 -13.08
CA GLU A 210 0.10 20.55 -14.02
C GLU A 210 1.12 19.73 -14.83
N GLU A 211 1.56 20.25 -15.97
CA GLU A 211 2.47 19.57 -16.90
C GLU A 211 3.78 19.11 -16.24
N TRP A 212 4.35 19.92 -15.35
CA TRP A 212 5.60 19.58 -14.65
C TRP A 212 5.49 18.31 -13.79
N HIS A 213 4.30 17.93 -13.32
CA HIS A 213 4.09 16.67 -12.59
C HIS A 213 4.38 15.47 -13.51
N PHE A 214 3.90 15.52 -14.75
CA PHE A 214 4.14 14.46 -15.74
C PHE A 214 5.63 14.34 -16.04
N HIS A 215 6.33 15.48 -16.20
CA HIS A 215 7.77 15.50 -16.45
C HIS A 215 8.52 14.87 -15.29
N ARG A 216 8.24 15.31 -14.06
CA ARG A 216 8.92 14.81 -12.86
C ARG A 216 8.65 13.32 -12.62
N VAL A 217 7.44 12.83 -12.91
CA VAL A 217 7.13 11.38 -12.86
C VAL A 217 7.94 10.62 -13.92
N ALA A 218 8.02 11.12 -15.16
CA ALA A 218 8.82 10.48 -16.20
C ALA A 218 10.29 10.35 -15.76
N ILE A 219 10.87 11.42 -15.20
CA ILE A 219 12.22 11.39 -14.62
C ILE A 219 12.32 10.31 -13.51
N SER A 220 11.33 10.23 -12.62
CA SER A 220 11.33 9.22 -11.54
C SER A 220 11.32 7.81 -12.10
N LEU A 221 10.50 7.55 -13.13
CA LEU A 221 10.41 6.23 -13.75
C LEU A 221 11.74 5.84 -14.42
N PHE A 222 12.45 6.78 -15.06
CA PHE A 222 13.81 6.52 -15.57
C PHE A 222 14.81 6.22 -14.45
N ARG A 223 14.74 6.94 -13.31
CA ARG A 223 15.57 6.64 -12.14
C ARG A 223 15.27 5.26 -11.55
N LEU A 224 14.00 4.87 -11.51
CA LEU A 224 13.62 3.52 -11.08
C LEU A 224 14.14 2.43 -12.02
N LEU A 225 14.22 2.68 -13.33
CA LEU A 225 14.85 1.73 -14.26
C LEU A 225 16.34 1.54 -13.97
N ALA A 226 17.03 2.57 -13.47
CA ALA A 226 18.43 2.49 -13.06
C ALA A 226 18.64 1.75 -11.73
N LEU A 227 17.57 1.53 -10.96
CA LEU A 227 17.62 0.99 -9.60
C LEU A 227 17.44 -0.53 -9.61
N PRO A 228 18.44 -1.32 -9.17
CA PRO A 228 18.33 -2.79 -9.10
C PRO A 228 17.16 -3.26 -8.23
N GLU A 229 16.87 -2.56 -7.14
CA GLU A 229 15.80 -2.87 -6.19
C GLU A 229 14.39 -2.68 -6.78
N ALA A 230 14.27 -2.00 -7.92
CA ALA A 230 13.01 -1.81 -8.64
C ALA A 230 12.84 -2.76 -9.84
N VAL A 231 13.64 -3.84 -9.93
CA VAL A 231 13.59 -4.82 -11.04
C VAL A 231 12.18 -5.33 -11.36
N SER A 232 11.35 -5.55 -10.34
CA SER A 232 9.97 -6.04 -10.50
C SER A 232 9.05 -5.05 -11.22
N MET A 233 9.43 -3.78 -11.32
CA MET A 233 8.68 -2.73 -12.02
C MET A 233 9.23 -2.46 -13.42
N GLN A 234 10.46 -2.86 -13.75
CA GLN A 234 11.15 -2.39 -14.96
C GLN A 234 10.39 -2.73 -16.25
N GLY A 235 9.85 -3.95 -16.37
CA GLY A 235 9.03 -4.33 -17.52
C GLY A 235 7.79 -3.45 -17.68
N ASN A 236 7.01 -3.28 -16.61
CA ASN A 236 5.85 -2.38 -16.63
C ASN A 236 6.23 -0.92 -16.89
N ILE A 237 7.39 -0.46 -16.42
CA ILE A 237 7.88 0.89 -16.69
C ILE A 237 8.16 1.07 -18.18
N ILE A 238 8.89 0.14 -18.81
CA ILE A 238 9.24 0.19 -20.25
C ILE A 238 8.01 -0.03 -21.13
N GLY A 239 7.23 -1.09 -20.88
CA GLY A 239 6.15 -1.53 -21.75
C GLY A 239 4.82 -0.82 -21.53
N THR A 240 4.62 -0.12 -20.41
CA THR A 240 3.30 0.45 -20.08
C THR A 240 3.36 1.85 -19.49
N TYR A 241 4.08 2.06 -18.38
CA TYR A 241 3.97 3.29 -17.61
C TYR A 241 4.59 4.49 -18.33
N LEU A 242 5.83 4.39 -18.82
CA LEU A 242 6.45 5.47 -19.59
C LEU A 242 5.73 5.72 -20.92
N PRO A 243 5.42 4.71 -21.76
CA PRO A 243 4.68 4.94 -23.01
C PRO A 243 3.37 5.69 -22.80
N ASN A 244 2.56 5.27 -21.82
CA ASN A 244 1.28 5.92 -21.52
C ASN A 244 1.46 7.33 -20.97
N LEU A 245 2.43 7.55 -20.08
CA LEU A 245 2.71 8.86 -19.50
C LEU A 245 3.20 9.86 -20.56
N LEU A 246 3.99 9.40 -21.52
CA LEU A 246 4.55 10.22 -22.60
C LEU A 246 3.61 10.36 -23.80
N GLY A 247 2.51 9.59 -23.83
CA GLY A 247 1.56 9.59 -24.95
C GLY A 247 2.09 8.91 -26.21
N LEU A 248 3.06 7.99 -26.09
CA LEU A 248 3.64 7.31 -27.25
C LEU A 248 2.57 6.50 -27.99
N GLY A 249 2.51 6.64 -29.31
CA GLY A 249 1.46 6.04 -30.14
C GLY A 249 0.14 6.82 -30.19
N THR A 250 0.10 8.02 -29.60
CA THR A 250 -1.05 8.94 -29.69
C THR A 250 -0.68 10.20 -30.47
N SER A 251 -1.66 11.06 -30.78
CA SER A 251 -1.39 12.38 -31.40
C SER A 251 -0.77 13.39 -30.44
N ASN A 252 -0.84 13.15 -29.12
CA ASN A 252 -0.46 14.10 -28.08
C ASN A 252 0.79 13.61 -27.34
N VAL A 253 1.90 13.47 -28.07
CA VAL A 253 3.18 13.04 -27.52
C VAL A 253 3.86 14.20 -26.79
N ARG A 254 4.25 14.00 -25.53
CA ARG A 254 5.10 14.94 -24.81
C ARG A 254 6.52 14.89 -25.37
N SER A 255 7.16 16.01 -25.68
CA SER A 255 8.52 15.96 -26.25
C SER A 255 9.57 15.60 -25.19
N ALA A 256 10.67 14.97 -25.61
CA ALA A 256 11.80 14.73 -24.72
C ALA A 256 12.42 16.04 -24.23
N ASN A 257 12.47 17.06 -25.09
CA ASN A 257 12.99 18.38 -24.71
C ASN A 257 12.17 19.03 -23.59
N ASP A 258 10.84 18.86 -23.58
CA ASP A 258 9.99 19.40 -22.53
C ASP A 258 10.14 18.63 -21.22
N VAL A 259 10.16 17.30 -21.29
CA VAL A 259 10.32 16.43 -20.11
C VAL A 259 11.65 16.67 -19.40
N PHE A 260 12.75 16.82 -20.15
CA PHE A 260 14.10 16.96 -19.60
C PHE A 260 14.56 18.41 -19.45
N ARG A 261 13.71 19.41 -19.74
CA ARG A 261 14.08 20.84 -19.72
C ARG A 261 14.73 21.26 -18.40
N ASP A 262 14.14 20.85 -17.28
CA ASP A 262 14.61 21.16 -15.94
C ASP A 262 15.62 20.13 -15.39
N TRP A 263 15.90 19.06 -16.17
CA TRP A 263 16.80 17.95 -15.80
C TRP A 263 17.73 17.55 -16.96
N PRO A 264 18.60 18.45 -17.44
CA PRO A 264 19.37 18.23 -18.67
C PRO A 264 20.31 17.01 -18.60
N GLY A 265 20.80 16.64 -17.40
CA GLY A 265 21.62 15.44 -17.20
C GLY A 265 20.84 14.11 -17.25
N GLU A 266 19.53 14.14 -17.01
CA GLU A 266 18.71 12.92 -16.92
C GLU A 266 18.42 12.31 -18.29
N ARG A 267 18.47 13.09 -19.38
CA ARG A 267 18.21 12.54 -20.74
C ARG A 267 19.29 11.55 -21.16
N GLN A 268 20.55 11.86 -20.87
CA GLN A 268 21.67 10.95 -21.16
C GLN A 268 21.60 9.70 -20.28
N ASN A 269 21.28 9.89 -18.98
CA ASN A 269 21.07 8.79 -18.05
C ASN A 269 19.94 7.85 -18.51
N ALA A 270 18.77 8.40 -18.86
CA ALA A 270 17.64 7.66 -19.41
C ALA A 270 18.02 6.85 -20.66
N THR A 271 18.81 7.45 -21.57
CA THR A 271 19.31 6.75 -22.76
C THR A 271 20.20 5.55 -22.39
N SER A 272 21.13 5.75 -21.45
CA SER A 272 22.02 4.68 -20.98
C SER A 272 21.25 3.54 -20.32
N VAL A 273 20.32 3.89 -19.43
CA VAL A 273 19.49 2.94 -18.68
C VAL A 273 18.60 2.10 -19.62
N ILE A 274 17.96 2.74 -20.61
CA ILE A 274 17.15 2.00 -21.60
C ILE A 274 18.01 1.12 -22.49
N ASN A 275 19.19 1.58 -22.90
CA ASN A 275 20.10 0.73 -23.69
C ASN A 275 20.54 -0.52 -22.91
N GLY A 276 20.78 -0.37 -21.60
CA GLY A 276 21.13 -1.46 -20.68
C GLY A 276 19.97 -2.37 -20.29
N TYR A 277 18.72 -2.02 -20.60
CA TYR A 277 17.57 -2.89 -20.33
C TYR A 277 17.61 -4.16 -21.18
N SER A 278 17.46 -5.30 -20.51
CA SER A 278 17.53 -6.65 -21.08
C SER A 278 16.25 -7.47 -20.88
N GLY A 279 15.15 -6.86 -20.47
CA GLY A 279 13.85 -7.54 -20.32
C GLY A 279 13.12 -7.72 -21.67
N ALA A 280 11.92 -8.30 -21.62
CA ALA A 280 11.18 -8.72 -22.81
C ALA A 280 10.48 -7.58 -23.57
N ASP A 281 10.16 -6.47 -22.90
CA ASP A 281 9.45 -5.34 -23.50
C ASP A 281 10.32 -4.56 -24.51
N SER A 282 9.71 -4.13 -25.61
CA SER A 282 10.37 -3.35 -26.66
C SER A 282 10.81 -1.97 -26.13
N LYS A 283 12.09 -1.64 -26.35
CA LYS A 283 12.70 -0.36 -25.94
C LYS A 283 12.74 0.69 -27.07
N GLU A 284 12.46 0.26 -28.30
CA GLU A 284 12.57 1.04 -29.53
C GLU A 284 11.71 2.31 -29.53
N PRO A 285 10.45 2.30 -29.06
CA PRO A 285 9.63 3.51 -29.00
C PRO A 285 10.23 4.58 -28.09
N LEU A 286 10.73 4.18 -26.93
CA LEU A 286 11.35 5.10 -25.96
C LEU A 286 12.70 5.64 -26.45
N LEU A 287 13.53 4.79 -27.07
CA LEU A 287 14.81 5.24 -27.67
C LEU A 287 14.59 6.20 -28.84
N SER A 288 13.56 5.96 -29.66
CA SER A 288 13.20 6.86 -30.76
C SER A 288 12.72 8.20 -30.23
N TRP A 289 11.85 8.16 -29.22
CA TRP A 289 11.37 9.35 -28.51
C TRP A 289 12.50 10.16 -27.88
N LEU A 290 13.47 9.51 -27.22
CA LEU A 290 14.64 10.17 -26.62
C LEU A 290 15.56 10.84 -27.65
N LYS A 291 15.53 10.42 -28.92
CA LYS A 291 16.34 11.02 -30.00
C LYS A 291 15.61 12.12 -30.76
N ALA A 292 14.28 12.19 -30.62
CA ALA A 292 13.48 13.25 -31.24
C ALA A 292 13.92 14.63 -30.73
N ARG A 293 13.94 15.60 -31.64
CA ARG A 293 14.16 17.02 -31.31
C ARG A 293 12.89 17.65 -30.76
#